data_AF-A0A352NUX3-F1
#
_entry.id   AF-A0A352NUX3-F1
#
_cell.length_a   1.000
_cell.length_b   1.000
_cell.length_c   1.000
_cell.angle_alpha   90.00
_cell.angle_beta   90.00
_cell.angle_gamma   90.00
#
_symmetry.space_group_name_H-M   'P 1'
#
loop_
_entity.id
_entity.type
_entity.pdbx_description
1 polymer ?
#
loop_
_entity_poly.entity_id
_entity_poly.type
_entity_poly.pdbx_seq_one_letter_code
_entity_poly.pdbx_strand_id
1 'polypeptide(L)'
;FQEGLIDMSGPAAKYSIFSKLINIVMVITKEDQVDPHEHEEAVRMIGFKAAAYIGEAGKNVEPDEVKIYETLPLLEQVKKYEELPRVIYVYMLQSQGLLHDTYVYGVDAKKVIPTFLYPTEVFDGAVVSGNCVSACDKNPTYVHLNNPVIEDLYDRDGKDINFLGCIVTNENVYLADKERSSDFTAKLVKYLGADAVIVSEEGFGNPDADLVMNCNKITDEGIKTVLITDEYAGQDGASQSLADSTTRGDAVVTAGNANEVVVLPKMKKVLGHLDAANIIAGGHVNSLRPDGTIEAELQVVTGSTSEVGFTKLTAEGY
;
A
#
# COMPACT_ATOMS: atom_id res chain seq x y z
N PHE A 1 6.48 -0.25 16.62
CA PHE A 1 5.52 -1.36 16.67
C PHE A 1 4.62 -1.20 15.45
N GLN A 2 4.42 -2.26 14.67
CA GLN A 2 3.47 -2.26 13.56
C GLN A 2 2.09 -2.61 14.11
N GLU A 3 1.29 -1.60 14.41
CA GLU A 3 0.06 -1.81 15.16
C GLU A 3 -1.17 -1.56 14.28
N GLY A 4 -2.17 -2.40 14.46
CA GLY A 4 -3.41 -2.40 13.70
C GLY A 4 -4.30 -3.53 14.21
N LEU A 5 -5.58 -3.45 13.89
CA LEU A 5 -6.60 -4.39 14.31
C LEU A 5 -7.17 -5.10 13.09
N ILE A 6 -7.32 -6.42 13.21
CA ILE A 6 -8.11 -7.22 12.28
C ILE A 6 -9.32 -7.70 13.06
N ASP A 7 -10.47 -7.09 12.77
CA ASP A 7 -11.75 -7.59 13.27
C ASP A 7 -12.19 -8.77 12.40
N MET A 8 -12.16 -9.98 12.95
CA MET A 8 -12.46 -11.19 12.18
C MET A 8 -13.96 -11.42 11.95
N SER A 9 -14.84 -10.84 12.79
CA SER A 9 -16.28 -11.18 12.75
C SER A 9 -17.22 -10.08 13.24
N GLY A 10 -16.69 -8.97 13.72
CA GLY A 10 -17.47 -7.82 14.16
C GLY A 10 -17.73 -6.83 13.01
N PRO A 11 -18.15 -5.59 13.35
CA PRO A 11 -18.54 -4.58 12.38
C PRO A 11 -17.43 -4.17 11.41
N ALA A 12 -16.16 -4.24 11.83
CA ALA A 12 -15.04 -3.82 10.99
C ALA A 12 -14.55 -4.93 10.03
N ALA A 13 -15.03 -6.17 10.19
CA ALA A 13 -14.62 -7.29 9.34
C ALA A 13 -14.86 -7.02 7.85
N LYS A 14 -15.93 -6.31 7.50
CA LYS A 14 -16.26 -5.97 6.12
C LYS A 14 -15.24 -5.02 5.46
N TYR A 15 -14.49 -4.26 6.26
CA TYR A 15 -13.52 -3.29 5.75
C TYR A 15 -12.14 -3.89 5.50
N SER A 16 -11.82 -5.06 6.08
CA SER A 16 -10.52 -5.69 5.90
C SER A 16 -10.64 -7.04 5.22
N ILE A 17 -9.89 -7.27 4.14
CA ILE A 17 -9.83 -8.59 3.48
C ILE A 17 -9.25 -9.67 4.40
N PHE A 18 -8.40 -9.28 5.35
CA PHE A 18 -7.76 -10.20 6.28
C PHE A 18 -8.77 -10.90 7.21
N SER A 19 -9.97 -10.34 7.39
CA SER A 19 -11.06 -10.99 8.13
C SER A 19 -11.58 -12.28 7.45
N LYS A 20 -11.35 -12.42 6.14
CA LYS A 20 -11.78 -13.56 5.33
C LYS A 20 -10.68 -14.62 5.15
N LEU A 21 -9.48 -14.34 5.62
CA LEU A 21 -8.33 -15.22 5.50
C LEU A 21 -8.13 -16.06 6.76
N ILE A 22 -7.40 -17.17 6.61
CA ILE A 22 -6.89 -17.94 7.74
C ILE A 22 -5.60 -17.29 8.20
N ASN A 23 -5.69 -16.49 9.26
CA ASN A 23 -4.53 -15.80 9.83
C ASN A 23 -3.78 -16.68 10.84
N ILE A 24 -2.46 -16.74 10.70
CA ILE A 24 -1.55 -17.34 11.68
C ILE A 24 -0.87 -16.22 12.46
N VAL A 25 -1.09 -16.18 13.77
CA VAL A 25 -0.54 -15.13 14.65
C VAL A 25 0.67 -15.67 15.39
N MET A 26 1.83 -15.05 15.15
CA MET A 26 3.08 -15.37 15.86
C MET A 26 3.15 -14.55 17.16
N VAL A 27 3.29 -15.23 18.30
CA VAL A 27 3.53 -14.58 19.59
C VAL A 27 5.03 -14.57 19.84
N ILE A 28 5.62 -13.37 19.79
CA ILE A 28 7.06 -13.18 19.93
C ILE A 28 7.31 -12.42 21.23
N THR A 29 8.06 -13.03 22.15
CA THR A 29 8.49 -12.37 23.40
C THR A 29 9.97 -12.05 23.28
N LYS A 30 10.30 -10.75 23.34
CA LYS A 30 11.70 -10.30 23.37
C LYS A 30 12.26 -10.35 24.79
N GLU A 31 13.55 -10.63 24.92
CA GLU A 31 14.25 -10.40 26.18
C GLU A 31 14.52 -8.89 26.37
N ASP A 32 14.62 -8.43 27.62
CA ASP A 32 14.66 -7.00 27.97
C ASP A 32 15.83 -6.26 27.31
N GLN A 33 16.98 -6.93 27.19
CA GLN A 33 18.22 -6.38 26.65
C GLN A 33 18.27 -6.27 25.12
N VAL A 34 17.30 -6.83 24.39
CA VAL A 34 17.27 -6.75 22.93
C VAL A 34 16.85 -5.34 22.49
N ASP A 35 17.72 -4.68 21.71
CA ASP A 35 17.49 -3.36 21.12
C ASP A 35 16.24 -3.39 20.22
N PRO A 36 15.40 -2.34 20.23
CA PRO A 36 14.32 -2.18 19.25
C PRO A 36 14.66 -2.52 17.78
N HIS A 37 15.85 -2.17 17.28
CA HIS A 37 16.29 -2.48 15.91
C HIS A 37 16.49 -3.98 15.69
N GLU A 38 17.21 -4.64 16.61
CA GLU A 38 17.43 -6.09 16.57
C GLU A 38 16.10 -6.83 16.76
N HIS A 39 15.21 -6.30 17.61
CA HIS A 39 13.89 -6.87 17.82
C HIS A 39 13.05 -6.84 16.53
N GLU A 40 13.03 -5.72 15.82
CA GLU A 40 12.28 -5.63 14.58
C GLU A 40 12.85 -6.55 13.49
N GLU A 41 14.17 -6.55 13.31
CA GLU A 41 14.81 -7.45 12.36
C GLU A 41 14.47 -8.91 12.68
N ALA A 42 14.51 -9.30 13.95
CA ALA A 42 14.13 -10.64 14.38
C ALA A 42 12.65 -10.97 14.07
N VAL A 43 11.72 -10.04 14.35
CA VAL A 43 10.28 -10.21 14.05
C VAL A 43 10.05 -10.40 12.56
N ARG A 44 10.70 -9.58 11.72
CA ARG A 44 10.63 -9.67 10.26
C ARG A 44 11.18 -10.99 9.74
N MET A 45 12.34 -11.42 10.24
CA MET A 45 12.92 -12.71 9.87
C MET A 45 12.08 -13.91 10.33
N ILE A 46 11.41 -13.81 11.47
CA ILE A 46 10.42 -14.82 11.91
C ILE A 46 9.24 -14.85 10.95
N GLY A 47 8.72 -13.69 10.54
CA GLY A 47 7.67 -13.57 9.52
C GLY A 47 8.03 -14.25 8.21
N PHE A 48 9.23 -14.00 7.67
CA PHE A 48 9.70 -14.64 6.45
C PHE A 48 9.85 -16.16 6.59
N LYS A 49 10.40 -16.64 7.70
CA LYS A 49 10.53 -18.08 7.96
C LYS A 49 9.16 -18.75 8.07
N ALA A 50 8.20 -18.10 8.74
CA ALA A 50 6.84 -18.61 8.84
C ALA A 50 6.14 -18.65 7.47
N ALA A 51 6.25 -17.57 6.69
CA ALA A 51 5.69 -17.50 5.34
C ALA A 51 6.27 -18.59 4.42
N ALA A 52 7.60 -18.74 4.41
CA ALA A 52 8.28 -19.79 3.64
C ALA A 52 7.85 -21.20 4.06
N TYR A 53 7.76 -21.46 5.38
CA TYR A 53 7.31 -22.74 5.91
C TYR A 53 5.86 -23.07 5.49
N ILE A 54 4.96 -22.10 5.55
CA ILE A 54 3.57 -22.27 5.11
C ILE A 54 3.51 -22.46 3.59
N GLY A 55 4.28 -21.68 2.82
CA GLY A 55 4.34 -21.77 1.36
C GLY A 55 4.79 -23.15 0.87
N GLU A 56 5.74 -23.80 1.56
CA GLU A 56 6.16 -25.17 1.23
C GLU A 56 5.02 -26.19 1.37
N ALA A 57 4.04 -25.97 2.25
CA ALA A 57 2.87 -26.85 2.34
C ALA A 57 1.96 -26.74 1.09
N GLY A 58 2.01 -25.62 0.37
CA GLY A 58 1.25 -25.38 -0.87
C GLY A 58 1.94 -25.88 -2.14
N LYS A 59 3.22 -26.24 -2.09
CA LYS A 59 4.06 -26.50 -3.28
C LYS A 59 3.51 -27.52 -4.29
N ASN A 60 2.80 -28.54 -3.80
CA ASN A 60 2.22 -29.60 -4.62
C ASN A 60 0.69 -29.59 -4.64
N VAL A 61 0.08 -28.51 -4.15
CA VAL A 61 -1.38 -28.33 -4.17
C VAL A 61 -1.78 -27.88 -5.58
N GLU A 62 -2.80 -28.51 -6.16
CA GLU A 62 -3.40 -28.05 -7.40
C GLU A 62 -4.21 -26.76 -7.12
N PRO A 63 -3.91 -25.64 -7.79
CA PRO A 63 -4.61 -24.39 -7.55
C PRO A 63 -6.03 -24.43 -8.13
N ASP A 64 -6.97 -23.74 -7.47
CA ASP A 64 -8.35 -23.62 -7.96
C ASP A 64 -8.43 -22.77 -9.25
N GLU A 65 -7.50 -21.84 -9.43
CA GLU A 65 -7.41 -20.94 -10.58
C GLU A 65 -5.94 -20.73 -10.97
N VAL A 66 -5.67 -20.66 -12.28
CA VAL A 66 -4.37 -20.26 -12.83
C VAL A 66 -4.59 -19.08 -13.78
N LYS A 67 -4.04 -17.93 -13.41
CA LYS A 67 -3.93 -16.75 -14.28
C LYS A 67 -2.51 -16.64 -14.83
N ILE A 68 -2.38 -16.24 -16.09
CA ILE A 68 -1.07 -16.06 -16.74
C ILE A 68 -0.93 -14.58 -17.09
N TYR A 69 0.14 -13.97 -16.56
CA TYR A 69 0.53 -12.60 -16.84
C TYR A 69 1.80 -12.60 -17.68
N GLU A 70 1.84 -11.74 -18.70
CA GLU A 70 3.00 -11.61 -19.58
C GLU A 70 3.27 -10.13 -19.87
N THR A 71 4.50 -9.70 -19.67
CA THR A 71 5.01 -8.43 -20.16
C THR A 71 6.24 -8.71 -21.02
N LEU A 72 6.19 -8.29 -22.28
CA LEU A 72 7.31 -8.49 -23.21
C LEU A 72 8.45 -7.52 -22.91
N PRO A 73 9.67 -7.75 -23.42
CA PRO A 73 10.71 -6.73 -23.43
C PRO A 73 10.17 -5.40 -23.95
N LEU A 74 10.53 -4.29 -23.31
CA LEU A 74 9.89 -2.98 -23.51
C LEU A 74 9.64 -2.60 -24.99
N LEU A 75 10.65 -2.74 -25.86
CA LEU A 75 10.52 -2.38 -27.27
C LEU A 75 9.55 -3.29 -28.04
N GLU A 76 9.37 -4.53 -27.59
CA GLU A 76 8.41 -5.48 -28.13
C GLU A 76 7.01 -5.19 -27.56
N GLN A 77 6.89 -4.91 -26.26
CA GLN A 77 5.63 -4.52 -25.63
C GLN A 77 5.03 -3.27 -26.27
N VAL A 78 5.84 -2.23 -26.49
CA VAL A 78 5.42 -1.01 -27.20
C VAL A 78 4.85 -1.32 -28.58
N LYS A 79 5.44 -2.28 -29.30
CA LYS A 79 5.02 -2.69 -30.66
C LYS A 79 3.82 -3.64 -30.68
N LYS A 80 3.59 -4.39 -29.58
CA LYS A 80 2.50 -5.36 -29.49
C LYS A 80 1.15 -4.67 -29.69
N TYR A 81 1.00 -3.46 -29.15
CA TYR A 81 -0.22 -2.66 -29.21
C TYR A 81 0.07 -1.19 -29.56
N GLU A 82 0.62 -0.93 -30.75
CA GLU A 82 1.07 0.41 -31.18
C GLU A 82 -0.04 1.48 -31.18
N GLU A 83 -1.29 1.07 -31.41
CA GLU A 83 -2.44 1.97 -31.51
C GLU A 83 -3.10 2.28 -30.15
N LEU A 84 -2.70 1.61 -29.07
CA LEU A 84 -3.26 1.79 -27.73
C LEU A 84 -2.41 2.76 -26.90
N PRO A 85 -3.03 3.57 -26.02
CA PRO A 85 -2.29 4.47 -25.13
C PRO A 85 -1.38 3.66 -24.20
N ARG A 86 -0.12 4.07 -24.12
CA ARG A 86 0.89 3.45 -23.28
C ARG A 86 0.71 3.89 -21.83
N VAL A 87 0.51 2.93 -20.94
CA VAL A 87 0.26 3.17 -19.52
C VAL A 87 1.38 2.58 -18.68
N ILE A 88 1.84 3.36 -17.70
CA ILE A 88 2.78 2.93 -16.67
C ILE A 88 2.14 3.11 -15.30
N TYR A 89 2.41 2.19 -14.39
CA TYR A 89 2.05 2.33 -12.99
C TYR A 89 3.24 2.89 -12.20
N VAL A 90 3.12 4.11 -11.69
CA VAL A 90 4.05 4.69 -10.72
C VAL A 90 3.62 4.23 -9.35
N TYR A 91 4.38 3.29 -8.81
CA TYR A 91 4.10 2.61 -7.57
C TYR A 91 4.95 3.21 -6.45
N MET A 92 4.37 4.13 -5.68
CA MET A 92 5.07 4.70 -4.51
C MET A 92 5.11 3.66 -3.39
N LEU A 93 6.25 3.56 -2.73
CA LEU A 93 6.48 2.65 -1.62
C LEU A 93 6.74 3.45 -0.35
N GLN A 94 6.10 3.04 0.74
CA GLN A 94 6.30 3.66 2.04
C GLN A 94 7.76 3.50 2.47
N SER A 95 8.52 4.60 2.38
CA SER A 95 9.93 4.67 2.75
C SER A 95 10.18 5.66 3.89
N GLN A 96 9.17 5.89 4.73
CA GLN A 96 9.23 6.72 5.91
C GLN A 96 9.11 5.88 7.19
N GLY A 97 9.59 6.44 8.30
CA GLY A 97 9.45 5.82 9.62
C GLY A 97 10.73 5.18 10.18
N LEU A 98 10.68 4.88 11.47
CA LEU A 98 11.75 4.24 12.22
C LEU A 98 11.38 2.77 12.41
N LEU A 99 12.30 1.85 12.08
CA LEU A 99 12.16 0.40 12.27
C LEU A 99 11.19 -0.32 11.32
N HIS A 100 10.63 0.33 10.31
CA HIS A 100 9.51 -0.23 9.53
C HIS A 100 9.78 -0.08 8.03
N ASP A 101 10.88 -0.69 7.60
CA ASP A 101 11.42 -0.52 6.25
C ASP A 101 10.73 -1.43 5.24
N THR A 102 10.26 -0.86 4.15
CA THR A 102 9.87 -1.62 2.96
C THR A 102 11.11 -1.92 2.12
N TYR A 103 11.17 -3.10 1.53
CA TYR A 103 12.33 -3.60 0.80
C TYR A 103 11.96 -3.82 -0.67
N VAL A 104 12.86 -3.40 -1.56
CA VAL A 104 12.84 -3.73 -2.99
C VAL A 104 14.07 -4.57 -3.29
N TYR A 105 13.90 -5.81 -3.74
CA TYR A 105 15.00 -6.75 -3.98
C TYR A 105 15.94 -6.93 -2.76
N GLY A 106 15.36 -6.92 -1.56
CA GLY A 106 16.11 -7.03 -0.30
C GLY A 106 16.93 -5.78 0.08
N VAL A 107 16.82 -4.69 -0.69
CA VAL A 107 17.38 -3.38 -0.35
C VAL A 107 16.28 -2.51 0.24
N ASP A 108 16.55 -1.89 1.38
CA ASP A 108 15.67 -0.89 1.98
C ASP A 108 15.30 0.18 0.95
N ALA A 109 13.99 0.38 0.75
CA ALA A 109 13.43 1.29 -0.23
C ALA A 109 14.04 2.68 -0.07
N LYS A 110 14.31 3.16 1.15
CA LYS A 110 14.96 4.47 1.41
C LYS A 110 16.28 4.70 0.66
N LYS A 111 16.92 3.62 0.20
CA LYS A 111 18.23 3.64 -0.46
C LYS A 111 18.14 3.36 -1.96
N VAL A 112 16.95 3.04 -2.47
CA VAL A 112 16.76 2.86 -3.91
C VAL A 112 16.50 4.21 -4.57
N ILE A 113 16.79 4.28 -5.87
CA ILE A 113 16.27 5.33 -6.74
C ILE A 113 15.06 4.77 -7.49
N PRO A 114 14.19 5.62 -8.07
CA PRO A 114 13.04 5.11 -8.80
C PRO A 114 13.49 4.16 -9.91
N THR A 115 12.85 3.00 -9.98
CA THR A 115 13.33 1.85 -10.76
C THR A 115 12.18 1.22 -11.53
N PHE A 116 12.42 0.90 -12.80
CA PHE A 116 11.47 0.16 -13.61
C PHE A 116 11.48 -1.32 -13.23
N LEU A 117 10.31 -1.91 -13.06
CA LEU A 117 10.08 -3.32 -12.83
C LEU A 117 9.08 -3.86 -13.86
N TYR A 118 9.28 -5.10 -14.30
CA TYR A 118 8.18 -5.88 -14.84
C TYR A 118 7.11 -6.04 -13.75
N PRO A 119 5.81 -5.92 -14.08
CA PRO A 119 4.78 -6.02 -13.06
C PRO A 119 4.73 -7.40 -12.38
N THR A 120 5.09 -8.47 -13.11
CA THR A 120 5.22 -9.83 -12.54
C THR A 120 6.26 -9.93 -11.44
N GLU A 121 7.31 -9.10 -11.44
CA GLU A 121 8.33 -9.10 -10.38
C GLU A 121 7.71 -8.77 -9.01
N VAL A 122 6.64 -7.95 -9.00
CA VAL A 122 5.92 -7.62 -7.77
C VAL A 122 5.21 -8.87 -7.22
N PHE A 123 4.59 -9.68 -8.09
CA PHE A 123 3.97 -10.96 -7.73
C PHE A 123 4.99 -12.02 -7.28
N ASP A 124 6.22 -11.93 -7.78
CA ASP A 124 7.35 -12.79 -7.36
C ASP A 124 8.00 -12.34 -6.04
N GLY A 125 7.52 -11.25 -5.43
CA GLY A 125 8.00 -10.75 -4.14
C GLY A 125 9.19 -9.79 -4.24
N ALA A 126 9.34 -9.07 -5.35
CA ALA A 126 10.32 -7.99 -5.46
C ALA A 126 10.12 -6.91 -4.39
N VAL A 127 8.87 -6.68 -3.96
CA VAL A 127 8.53 -5.74 -2.88
C VAL A 127 8.07 -6.51 -1.64
N VAL A 128 8.67 -6.18 -0.49
CA VAL A 128 8.32 -6.76 0.80
C VAL A 128 8.10 -5.63 1.80
N SER A 129 6.89 -5.56 2.34
CA SER A 129 6.47 -4.45 3.20
C SER A 129 7.00 -4.59 4.61
N GLY A 130 7.53 -3.48 5.14
CA GLY A 130 7.73 -3.27 6.57
C GLY A 130 6.82 -2.19 7.14
N ASN A 131 5.87 -1.65 6.36
CA ASN A 131 5.14 -0.39 6.54
C ASN A 131 4.90 0.14 7.97
N CYS A 132 4.90 1.47 8.01
CA CYS A 132 4.62 2.41 9.11
C CYS A 132 3.57 3.44 8.62
N VAL A 133 2.75 4.17 9.37
CA VAL A 133 2.34 4.14 10.79
C VAL A 133 0.87 3.72 10.91
N SER A 134 0.03 4.14 9.95
CA SER A 134 -1.40 3.84 9.87
C SER A 134 -1.65 2.39 9.49
N ALA A 135 -2.69 1.78 10.05
CA ALA A 135 -3.04 0.41 9.72
C ALA A 135 -3.90 0.34 8.46
N CYS A 136 -4.75 1.34 8.22
CA CYS A 136 -5.78 1.35 7.18
C CYS A 136 -5.26 1.42 5.74
N ASP A 137 -4.25 2.25 5.51
CA ASP A 137 -3.56 2.48 4.23
C ASP A 137 -2.37 1.52 4.06
N LYS A 138 -2.13 0.65 5.03
CA LYS A 138 -1.05 -0.33 4.98
C LYS A 138 -1.27 -1.32 3.84
N ASN A 139 -0.23 -1.52 3.03
CA ASN A 139 -0.13 -2.61 2.08
C ASN A 139 0.86 -3.67 2.61
N PRO A 140 0.42 -4.70 3.36
CA PRO A 140 1.30 -5.81 3.74
C PRO A 140 1.88 -6.51 2.52
N THR A 141 2.95 -7.31 2.69
CA THR A 141 3.53 -8.12 1.60
C THR A 141 2.49 -8.93 0.84
N TYR A 142 1.45 -9.44 1.51
CA TYR A 142 0.33 -10.09 0.85
C TYR A 142 -0.36 -9.21 -0.21
N VAL A 143 -0.57 -7.93 0.09
CA VAL A 143 -1.18 -6.96 -0.84
C VAL A 143 -0.24 -6.69 -2.02
N HIS A 144 1.06 -6.51 -1.80
CA HIS A 144 2.03 -6.37 -2.89
C HIS A 144 2.01 -7.58 -3.83
N LEU A 145 2.05 -8.80 -3.28
CA LEU A 145 2.03 -10.06 -4.05
C LEU A 145 0.72 -10.28 -4.83
N ASN A 146 -0.35 -9.55 -4.50
CA ASN A 146 -1.66 -9.64 -5.14
C ASN A 146 -2.12 -8.24 -5.59
N ASN A 147 -1.19 -7.38 -6.02
CA ASN A 147 -1.49 -5.96 -6.22
C ASN A 147 -2.63 -5.76 -7.25
N PRO A 148 -3.79 -5.22 -6.83
CA PRO A 148 -4.99 -5.14 -7.67
C PRO A 148 -4.86 -4.13 -8.80
N VAL A 149 -4.05 -3.07 -8.64
CA VAL A 149 -3.76 -2.13 -9.74
C VAL A 149 -3.02 -2.86 -10.86
N ILE A 150 -2.06 -3.72 -10.51
CA ILE A 150 -1.34 -4.52 -11.51
C ILE A 150 -2.26 -5.56 -12.17
N GLU A 151 -3.09 -6.26 -11.39
CA GLU A 151 -4.08 -7.19 -11.95
C GLU A 151 -5.04 -6.50 -12.93
N ASP A 152 -5.61 -5.35 -12.53
CA ASP A 152 -6.54 -4.58 -13.37
C ASP A 152 -5.87 -4.02 -14.62
N LEU A 153 -4.61 -3.59 -14.53
CA LEU A 153 -3.85 -3.13 -15.69
C LEU A 153 -3.55 -4.26 -16.67
N TYR A 154 -3.23 -5.47 -16.19
CA TYR A 154 -3.12 -6.65 -17.05
C TYR A 154 -4.46 -7.03 -17.68
N ASP A 155 -5.55 -6.93 -16.92
CA ASP A 155 -6.89 -7.20 -17.45
C ASP A 155 -7.29 -6.20 -18.55
N ARG A 156 -6.71 -5.00 -18.58
CA ARG A 156 -6.96 -3.96 -19.59
C ARG A 156 -5.92 -3.92 -20.72
N ASP A 157 -4.75 -4.52 -20.53
CA ASP A 157 -3.70 -4.61 -21.54
C ASP A 157 -4.19 -5.27 -22.84
N GLY A 158 -3.90 -4.63 -23.97
CA GLY A 158 -4.34 -5.07 -25.30
C GLY A 158 -5.82 -4.86 -25.60
N LYS A 159 -6.63 -4.36 -24.63
CA LYS A 159 -8.05 -4.04 -24.84
C LYS A 159 -8.24 -2.55 -25.14
N ASP A 160 -7.75 -1.71 -24.25
CA ASP A 160 -7.83 -0.25 -24.39
C ASP A 160 -6.59 0.50 -23.89
N ILE A 161 -5.61 -0.21 -23.34
CA ILE A 161 -4.29 0.31 -22.98
C ILE A 161 -3.18 -0.65 -23.43
N ASN A 162 -1.97 -0.13 -23.54
CA ASN A 162 -0.74 -0.91 -23.60
C ASN A 162 0.02 -0.74 -22.28
N PHE A 163 -0.06 -1.74 -21.40
CA PHE A 163 0.58 -1.68 -20.09
C PHE A 163 2.07 -2.00 -20.22
N LEU A 164 2.92 -0.98 -20.02
CA LEU A 164 4.35 -1.10 -20.25
C LEU A 164 5.13 -1.66 -19.06
N GLY A 165 4.64 -1.43 -17.84
CA GLY A 165 5.31 -1.87 -16.62
C GLY A 165 5.10 -0.95 -15.42
N CYS A 166 5.87 -1.21 -14.37
CA CYS A 166 5.83 -0.46 -13.12
C CYS A 166 7.10 0.38 -12.95
N ILE A 167 6.98 1.55 -12.31
CA ILE A 167 8.10 2.29 -11.74
C ILE A 167 7.88 2.34 -10.25
N VAL A 168 8.70 1.63 -9.48
CA VAL A 168 8.71 1.81 -8.03
C VAL A 168 9.43 3.10 -7.69
N THR A 169 8.89 3.88 -6.76
CA THR A 169 9.46 5.14 -6.31
C THR A 169 9.29 5.33 -4.80
N ASN A 170 9.99 6.32 -4.27
CA ASN A 170 10.16 6.53 -2.84
C ASN A 170 9.22 7.59 -2.30
N GLU A 171 8.67 7.32 -1.13
CA GLU A 171 8.08 8.34 -0.27
C GLU A 171 9.12 8.83 0.73
N ASN A 172 9.69 10.00 0.48
CA ASN A 172 10.81 10.49 1.26
C ASN A 172 10.37 11.45 2.37
N VAL A 173 11.14 11.51 3.46
CA VAL A 173 10.88 12.47 4.54
C VAL A 173 11.36 13.89 4.16
N TYR A 174 12.53 14.01 3.55
CA TYR A 174 13.15 15.30 3.26
C TYR A 174 12.79 15.82 1.87
N LEU A 175 12.43 17.10 1.78
CA LEU A 175 12.03 17.76 0.53
C LEU A 175 13.03 17.54 -0.61
N ALA A 176 14.34 17.68 -0.37
CA ALA A 176 15.36 17.49 -1.39
C ALA A 176 15.40 16.07 -1.99
N ASP A 177 15.01 15.06 -1.19
CA ASP A 177 14.92 13.68 -1.65
C ASP A 177 13.59 13.42 -2.39
N LYS A 178 12.49 14.07 -1.97
CA LYS A 178 11.22 14.10 -2.72
C LYS A 178 11.43 14.70 -4.11
N GLU A 179 12.13 15.85 -4.19
CA GLU A 179 12.46 16.52 -5.45
C GLU A 179 13.27 15.62 -6.37
N ARG A 180 14.34 15.01 -5.84
CA ARG A 180 15.19 14.09 -6.60
C ARG A 180 14.42 12.87 -7.13
N SER A 181 13.61 12.25 -6.27
CA SER A 181 12.87 11.03 -6.62
C SER A 181 11.78 11.31 -7.63
N SER A 182 11.03 12.39 -7.46
CA SER A 182 9.99 12.79 -8.42
C SER A 182 10.56 13.29 -9.75
N ASP A 183 11.71 13.99 -9.77
CA ASP A 183 12.41 14.36 -11.01
C ASP A 183 12.84 13.11 -11.79
N PHE A 184 13.41 12.13 -11.10
CA PHE A 184 13.85 10.90 -11.74
C PHE A 184 12.66 10.06 -12.23
N THR A 185 11.57 10.03 -11.46
CA THR A 185 10.32 9.36 -11.84
C THR A 185 9.73 9.98 -13.10
N ALA A 186 9.52 11.29 -13.15
CA ALA A 186 8.99 11.99 -14.33
C ALA A 186 9.87 11.78 -15.58
N LYS A 187 11.20 11.86 -15.40
CA LYS A 187 12.17 11.53 -16.46
C LYS A 187 12.00 10.08 -16.93
N LEU A 188 11.88 9.10 -16.03
CA LEU A 188 11.71 7.68 -16.40
C LEU A 188 10.40 7.44 -17.15
N VAL A 189 9.29 7.98 -16.66
CA VAL A 189 7.97 7.91 -17.30
C VAL A 189 8.06 8.42 -18.74
N LYS A 190 8.66 9.60 -18.95
CA LYS A 190 8.89 10.16 -20.29
C LYS A 190 9.86 9.33 -21.12
N TYR A 191 10.95 8.84 -20.52
CA TYR A 191 11.96 8.04 -21.20
C TYR A 191 11.40 6.72 -21.75
N LEU A 192 10.50 6.09 -21.00
CA LEU A 192 9.78 4.89 -21.40
C LEU A 192 8.62 5.19 -22.38
N GLY A 193 8.26 6.46 -22.52
CA GLY A 193 7.22 6.93 -23.43
C GLY A 193 5.82 6.56 -22.94
N ALA A 194 5.48 6.83 -21.69
CA ALA A 194 4.07 6.74 -21.28
C ALA A 194 3.23 7.84 -21.94
N ASP A 195 1.97 7.52 -22.26
CA ASP A 195 0.94 8.50 -22.60
C ASP A 195 0.10 8.87 -21.35
N ALA A 196 0.00 7.94 -20.40
CA ALA A 196 -0.65 8.15 -19.11
C ALA A 196 0.04 7.34 -18.00
N VAL A 197 -0.12 7.79 -16.77
CA VAL A 197 0.28 7.04 -15.57
C VAL A 197 -0.86 6.92 -14.58
N ILE A 198 -0.87 5.78 -13.88
CA ILE A 198 -1.55 5.63 -12.60
C ILE A 198 -0.49 5.81 -11.51
N VAL A 199 -0.77 6.61 -10.50
CA VAL A 199 0.10 6.82 -9.34
C VAL A 199 -0.67 6.43 -8.09
N SER A 200 -0.21 5.43 -7.35
CA SER A 200 -0.76 5.14 -6.02
C SER A 200 0.27 5.54 -4.97
N GLU A 201 -0.19 6.18 -3.91
CA GLU A 201 0.61 6.38 -2.70
C GLU A 201 0.41 5.25 -1.68
N GLU A 202 1.14 5.33 -0.58
CA GLU A 202 1.07 4.39 0.53
C GLU A 202 1.33 5.07 1.89
N GLY A 203 0.28 5.47 2.58
CA GLY A 203 0.31 6.25 3.81
C GLY A 203 -0.17 7.67 3.57
N PHE A 204 -0.23 8.45 4.64
CA PHE A 204 -0.90 9.76 4.62
C PHE A 204 -0.06 10.89 5.20
N GLY A 205 -0.42 12.12 4.83
CA GLY A 205 0.18 13.36 5.31
C GLY A 205 1.46 13.72 4.57
N ASN A 206 2.60 13.14 4.95
CA ASN A 206 3.87 13.45 4.26
C ASN A 206 4.01 12.75 2.88
N PRO A 207 3.54 11.50 2.67
CA PRO A 207 3.38 10.89 1.35
C PRO A 207 2.57 11.73 0.35
N ASP A 208 1.52 12.44 0.78
CA ASP A 208 0.67 13.27 -0.08
C ASP A 208 1.49 14.29 -0.88
N ALA A 209 2.56 14.83 -0.28
CA ALA A 209 3.49 15.74 -0.95
C ALA A 209 4.34 15.03 -2.03
N ASP A 210 4.71 13.76 -1.85
CA ASP A 210 5.33 12.96 -2.90
C ASP A 210 4.34 12.66 -4.03
N LEU A 211 3.10 12.32 -3.70
CA LEU A 211 2.03 12.04 -4.69
C LEU A 211 1.78 13.27 -5.56
N VAL A 212 1.54 14.43 -4.94
CA VAL A 212 1.33 15.72 -5.62
C VAL A 212 2.56 16.12 -6.45
N MET A 213 3.77 15.91 -5.94
CA MET A 213 4.99 16.26 -6.67
C MET A 213 5.21 15.36 -7.90
N ASN A 214 4.96 14.06 -7.78
CA ASN A 214 4.98 13.14 -8.93
C ASN A 214 3.91 13.54 -9.96
N CYS A 215 2.67 13.81 -9.52
CA CYS A 215 1.59 14.28 -10.38
C CYS A 215 2.02 15.52 -11.19
N ASN A 216 2.44 16.58 -10.48
CA ASN A 216 2.78 17.85 -11.12
C ASN A 216 3.89 17.71 -12.16
N LYS A 217 4.98 17.00 -11.80
CA LYS A 217 6.15 16.86 -12.68
C LYS A 217 5.88 15.95 -13.87
N ILE A 218 5.08 14.89 -13.70
CA ILE A 218 4.68 14.03 -14.82
C ILE A 218 3.73 14.79 -15.76
N THR A 219 2.79 15.57 -15.21
CA THR A 219 1.93 16.45 -16.00
C THR A 219 2.73 17.52 -16.76
N ASP A 220 3.82 18.06 -16.19
CA ASP A 220 4.73 19.00 -16.88
C ASP A 220 5.38 18.39 -18.14
N GLU A 221 5.51 17.06 -18.19
CA GLU A 221 6.01 16.34 -19.37
C GLU A 221 4.92 16.06 -20.42
N GLY A 222 3.69 16.54 -20.20
CA GLY A 222 2.55 16.37 -21.10
C GLY A 222 1.89 14.98 -21.01
N ILE A 223 2.11 14.26 -19.91
CA ILE A 223 1.64 12.89 -19.68
C ILE A 223 0.46 12.94 -18.71
N LYS A 224 -0.61 12.20 -19.01
CA LYS A 224 -1.81 12.20 -18.16
C LYS A 224 -1.55 11.51 -16.84
N THR A 225 -2.15 11.99 -15.75
CA THR A 225 -1.97 11.44 -14.40
C THR A 225 -3.30 11.09 -13.75
N VAL A 226 -3.41 9.84 -13.28
CA VAL A 226 -4.51 9.36 -12.44
C VAL A 226 -3.94 8.99 -11.08
N LEU A 227 -4.49 9.56 -10.01
CA LEU A 227 -4.01 9.32 -8.64
C LEU A 227 -4.92 8.33 -7.93
N ILE A 228 -4.35 7.46 -7.09
CA ILE A 228 -5.06 6.60 -6.15
C ILE A 228 -4.53 6.92 -4.75
N THR A 229 -5.42 7.22 -3.82
CA THR A 229 -5.14 7.68 -2.45
C THR A 229 -6.31 7.31 -1.54
N ASP A 230 -6.22 7.57 -0.24
CA ASP A 230 -7.35 7.61 0.68
C ASP A 230 -7.63 9.04 1.18
N GLU A 231 -8.51 9.18 2.17
CA GLU A 231 -8.87 10.48 2.69
C GLU A 231 -8.77 10.54 4.21
N TYR A 232 -8.20 11.63 4.72
CA TYR A 232 -8.19 11.98 6.12
C TYR A 232 -9.04 13.23 6.36
N ALA A 233 -10.33 13.10 6.04
CA ALA A 233 -11.30 14.21 5.99
C ALA A 233 -12.01 14.49 7.34
N GLY A 234 -11.51 13.93 8.45
CA GLY A 234 -12.15 14.04 9.76
C GLY A 234 -13.40 13.16 9.90
N GLN A 235 -13.89 13.00 11.13
CA GLN A 235 -14.96 12.05 11.46
C GLN A 235 -16.31 12.37 10.78
N ASP A 236 -16.52 13.63 10.40
CA ASP A 236 -17.70 14.10 9.67
C ASP A 236 -17.47 14.24 8.16
N GLY A 237 -16.25 13.94 7.68
CA GLY A 237 -15.86 14.06 6.27
C GLY A 237 -15.78 15.50 5.75
N ALA A 238 -15.73 16.50 6.63
CA ALA A 238 -15.78 17.91 6.23
C ALA A 238 -14.41 18.62 6.22
N SER A 239 -13.34 17.94 6.62
CA SER A 239 -11.98 18.49 6.61
C SER A 239 -11.34 18.34 5.23
N GLN A 240 -10.25 19.07 5.00
CA GLN A 240 -9.42 18.86 3.82
C GLN A 240 -8.85 17.44 3.85
N SER A 241 -9.15 16.63 2.83
CA SER A 241 -8.83 15.19 2.82
C SER A 241 -7.34 14.87 2.76
N LEU A 242 -6.55 15.67 2.04
CA LEU A 242 -5.10 15.46 1.83
C LEU A 242 -4.30 16.63 2.39
N ALA A 243 -3.10 16.38 2.90
CA ALA A 243 -2.20 17.39 3.43
C ALA A 243 -1.59 18.29 2.34
N ASP A 244 -1.41 17.75 1.12
CA ASP A 244 -1.06 18.51 -0.08
C ASP A 244 -2.10 18.24 -1.18
N SER A 245 -2.29 19.19 -2.10
CA SER A 245 -3.27 19.03 -3.17
C SER A 245 -2.86 19.75 -4.45
N THR A 246 -3.35 19.25 -5.58
CA THR A 246 -3.12 19.86 -6.89
C THR A 246 -4.34 19.72 -7.78
N THR A 247 -4.57 20.71 -8.63
CA THR A 247 -5.60 20.66 -9.68
C THR A 247 -5.08 20.07 -10.99
N ARG A 248 -3.83 19.58 -11.00
CA ARG A 248 -3.11 19.16 -12.21
C ARG A 248 -3.30 17.68 -12.57
N GLY A 249 -3.87 16.88 -11.68
CA GLY A 249 -4.24 15.49 -11.96
C GLY A 249 -5.44 15.42 -12.91
N ASP A 250 -5.46 14.46 -13.83
CA ASP A 250 -6.58 14.24 -14.74
C ASP A 250 -7.74 13.52 -14.04
N ALA A 251 -7.45 12.69 -13.04
CA ALA A 251 -8.42 12.04 -12.18
C ALA A 251 -7.81 11.65 -10.83
N VAL A 252 -8.66 11.52 -9.81
CA VAL A 252 -8.30 11.01 -8.49
C VAL A 252 -9.33 9.95 -8.09
N VAL A 253 -8.85 8.79 -7.64
CA VAL A 253 -9.65 7.70 -7.09
C VAL A 253 -9.31 7.59 -5.62
N THR A 254 -10.33 7.58 -4.77
CA THR A 254 -10.19 7.53 -3.31
C THR A 254 -10.66 6.19 -2.78
N ALA A 255 -9.90 5.62 -1.84
CA ALA A 255 -10.24 4.43 -1.06
C ALA A 255 -11.12 4.77 0.18
N GLY A 256 -11.65 5.98 0.26
CA GLY A 256 -12.58 6.43 1.31
C GLY A 256 -11.91 7.09 2.51
N ASN A 257 -12.72 7.52 3.48
CA ASN A 257 -12.27 8.29 4.64
C ASN A 257 -11.79 7.39 5.79
N ALA A 258 -10.52 7.51 6.16
CA ALA A 258 -9.90 6.78 7.26
C ALA A 258 -10.37 7.24 8.66
N ASN A 259 -10.94 8.45 8.78
CA ASN A 259 -11.38 8.99 10.06
C ASN A 259 -12.80 8.56 10.48
N GLU A 260 -13.51 7.74 9.70
CA GLU A 260 -14.84 7.25 10.12
C GLU A 260 -14.76 6.48 11.45
N VAL A 261 -15.63 6.81 12.41
CA VAL A 261 -15.62 6.15 13.71
C VAL A 261 -16.25 4.76 13.63
N VAL A 262 -15.57 3.77 14.18
CA VAL A 262 -16.05 2.40 14.35
C VAL A 262 -16.04 1.98 15.82
N VAL A 263 -17.07 1.21 16.21
CA VAL A 263 -17.15 0.60 17.54
C VAL A 263 -17.06 -0.91 17.43
N LEU A 264 -15.96 -1.48 17.92
CA LEU A 264 -15.73 -2.92 17.95
C LEU A 264 -16.29 -3.50 19.26
N PRO A 265 -17.12 -4.56 19.20
CA PRO A 265 -17.66 -5.19 20.39
C PRO A 265 -16.58 -5.97 21.13
N LYS A 266 -16.80 -6.21 22.43
CA LYS A 266 -15.96 -7.12 23.20
C LYS A 266 -15.99 -8.53 22.61
N MET A 267 -14.82 -9.05 22.27
CA MET A 267 -14.67 -10.40 21.71
C MET A 267 -14.34 -11.43 22.78
N LYS A 268 -14.84 -12.66 22.60
CA LYS A 268 -14.50 -13.80 23.48
C LYS A 268 -13.06 -14.27 23.30
N LYS A 269 -12.53 -14.15 22.08
CA LYS A 269 -11.18 -14.54 21.69
C LYS A 269 -10.49 -13.32 21.11
N VAL A 270 -9.32 -13.01 21.65
CA VAL A 270 -8.44 -11.93 21.19
C VAL A 270 -7.03 -12.49 21.13
N LEU A 271 -6.32 -12.18 20.06
CA LEU A 271 -4.91 -12.51 19.87
C LEU A 271 -4.14 -11.19 19.74
N GLY A 272 -3.05 -11.03 20.50
CA GLY A 272 -2.31 -9.76 20.57
C GLY A 272 -2.66 -8.92 21.80
N HIS A 273 -2.30 -7.63 21.76
CA HIS A 273 -2.37 -6.70 22.89
C HIS A 273 -3.45 -5.62 22.65
N LEU A 274 -4.58 -5.70 23.37
CA LEU A 274 -5.68 -4.74 23.19
C LEU A 274 -5.33 -3.31 23.59
N ASP A 275 -4.43 -3.14 24.56
CA ASP A 275 -4.08 -1.83 25.09
C ASP A 275 -3.44 -0.92 24.03
N ALA A 276 -2.88 -1.51 22.95
CA ALA A 276 -2.38 -0.79 21.78
C ALA A 276 -3.45 0.12 21.16
N ALA A 277 -4.74 -0.26 21.21
CA ALA A 277 -5.84 0.55 20.71
C ALA A 277 -5.89 1.97 21.30
N ASN A 278 -5.33 2.18 22.50
CA ASN A 278 -5.30 3.49 23.14
C ASN A 278 -4.20 4.43 22.63
N ILE A 279 -3.22 3.92 21.87
CA ILE A 279 -2.01 4.66 21.47
C ILE A 279 -1.73 4.63 19.96
N ILE A 280 -2.32 3.69 19.22
CA ILE A 280 -2.19 3.63 17.76
C ILE A 280 -2.81 4.84 17.07
N ALA A 281 -2.33 5.13 15.86
CA ALA A 281 -2.98 6.06 14.95
C ALA A 281 -4.44 5.64 14.69
N GLY A 282 -5.37 6.58 14.75
CA GLY A 282 -6.82 6.35 14.74
C GLY A 282 -7.41 6.00 16.11
N GLY A 283 -6.55 5.62 17.06
CA GLY A 283 -6.87 5.46 18.46
C GLY A 283 -6.68 6.77 19.24
N HIS A 284 -7.19 6.74 20.46
CA HIS A 284 -7.13 7.82 21.44
C HIS A 284 -7.16 7.25 22.86
N VAL A 285 -6.79 8.06 23.86
CA VAL A 285 -6.84 7.65 25.26
C VAL A 285 -8.28 7.24 25.60
N ASN A 286 -8.45 6.00 26.09
CA ASN A 286 -9.73 5.33 26.36
C ASN A 286 -10.47 4.78 25.14
N SER A 287 -9.79 4.56 24.00
CA SER A 287 -10.36 3.78 22.89
C SER A 287 -10.82 2.41 23.38
N LEU A 288 -9.96 1.71 24.14
CA LEU A 288 -10.35 0.50 24.86
C LEU A 288 -11.12 0.90 26.12
N ARG A 289 -12.43 0.66 26.10
CA ARG A 289 -13.34 1.01 27.20
C ARG A 289 -13.29 -0.03 28.32
N PRO A 290 -13.70 0.34 29.56
CA PRO A 290 -13.74 -0.60 30.69
C PRO A 290 -14.64 -1.82 30.48
N ASP A 291 -15.65 -1.71 29.62
CA ASP A 291 -16.54 -2.82 29.26
C ASP A 291 -15.92 -3.80 28.23
N GLY A 292 -14.74 -3.47 27.71
CA GLY A 292 -13.98 -4.24 26.72
C GLY A 292 -14.35 -3.96 25.26
N THR A 293 -15.18 -2.96 24.99
CA THR A 293 -15.40 -2.46 23.62
C THR A 293 -14.27 -1.51 23.19
N ILE A 294 -14.05 -1.37 21.88
CA ILE A 294 -13.09 -0.40 21.32
C ILE A 294 -13.85 0.61 20.48
N GLU A 295 -13.72 1.90 20.77
CA GLU A 295 -14.15 2.98 19.88
C GLU A 295 -12.91 3.67 19.34
N ALA A 296 -12.78 3.75 18.03
CA ALA A 296 -11.64 4.35 17.35
C ALA A 296 -12.05 4.73 15.92
N GLU A 297 -11.18 5.47 15.24
CA GLU A 297 -11.32 5.73 13.80
C GLU A 297 -10.96 4.49 12.99
N LEU A 298 -11.52 4.38 11.78
CA LEU A 298 -11.30 3.26 10.87
C LEU A 298 -9.81 3.06 10.55
N GLN A 299 -9.00 4.12 10.68
CA GLN A 299 -7.55 4.11 10.61
C GLN A 299 -6.86 2.97 11.39
N VAL A 300 -7.48 2.47 12.48
CA VAL A 300 -6.94 1.33 13.25
C VAL A 300 -7.09 -0.02 12.56
N VAL A 301 -7.95 -0.14 11.54
CA VAL A 301 -8.32 -1.42 10.91
C VAL A 301 -7.39 -1.72 9.75
N THR A 302 -6.67 -2.84 9.80
CA THR A 302 -5.63 -3.14 8.81
C THR A 302 -6.19 -3.25 7.38
N GLY A 303 -5.66 -2.41 6.49
CA GLY A 303 -5.96 -2.37 5.06
C GLY A 303 -7.32 -1.77 4.72
N SER A 304 -8.05 -1.15 5.66
CA SER A 304 -9.43 -0.69 5.41
C SER A 304 -9.56 0.33 4.27
N THR A 305 -8.61 1.26 4.16
CA THR A 305 -8.55 2.31 3.13
C THR A 305 -7.31 2.12 2.25
N SER A 306 -7.00 0.88 1.88
CA SER A 306 -5.81 0.55 1.08
C SER A 306 -5.78 1.32 -0.24
N GLU A 307 -4.71 2.08 -0.45
CA GLU A 307 -4.52 3.02 -1.56
C GLU A 307 -4.08 2.35 -2.87
N VAL A 308 -4.09 1.03 -2.90
CA VAL A 308 -4.09 0.26 -4.14
C VAL A 308 -5.49 -0.24 -4.51
N GLY A 309 -6.52 0.03 -3.69
CA GLY A 309 -7.90 -0.41 -3.96
C GLY A 309 -8.18 -1.88 -3.60
N PHE A 310 -7.45 -2.44 -2.62
CA PHE A 310 -7.64 -3.83 -2.21
C PHE A 310 -8.98 -4.08 -1.48
N THR A 311 -9.58 -3.02 -0.95
CA THR A 311 -10.89 -3.06 -0.29
C THR A 311 -11.96 -2.41 -1.14
N LYS A 312 -13.20 -2.47 -0.67
CA LYS A 312 -14.37 -1.96 -1.41
C LYS A 312 -14.77 -0.54 -1.00
N LEU A 313 -13.96 0.12 -0.17
CA LEU A 313 -14.25 1.50 0.21
C LEU A 313 -13.89 2.42 -0.95
N THR A 314 -14.80 3.34 -1.23
CA THR A 314 -14.62 4.38 -2.22
C THR A 314 -15.53 5.54 -1.86
N ALA A 315 -15.16 6.75 -2.26
CA ALA A 315 -16.02 7.91 -2.21
C ALA A 315 -16.30 8.40 -3.64
N GLU A 316 -17.56 8.74 -3.90
CA GLU A 316 -17.99 9.35 -5.15
C GLU A 316 -18.27 10.83 -4.89
N GLY A 317 -17.41 11.71 -5.43
CA GLY A 317 -17.71 13.13 -5.53
C GLY A 317 -18.64 13.38 -6.72
N TYR A 318 -19.79 14.02 -6.48
CA TYR A 318 -20.72 14.49 -7.50
C TYR A 318 -20.46 15.95 -7.88
#